data_AF-A0AB38DZ26-F1
#
_entry.id   AF-A0AB38DZ26-F1
#
_cell.length_a   1.000
_cell.length_b   1.000
_cell.length_c   1.000
_cell.angle_alpha   90.00
_cell.angle_beta   90.00
_cell.angle_gamma   90.00
#
_symmetry.space_group_name_H-M   'P 1'
#
loop_
_entity.id
_entity.type
_entity.pdbx_description
1 polymer ?
#
loop_
_entity_poly.entity_id
_entity_poly.type
_entity_poly.pdbx_seq_one_letter_code
_entity_poly.pdbx_strand_id
1 'polypeptide(L)'
;MGGLPGNSNPERNHRHIPGQDHISVWFDPATKRYLIVDEPYGERADREQESRERWCAYHGYSMVRPSWPGMYAPDIGSRFYLFSSDEKGVPLGPIAAALNVLPPPVTATEWPGESKTFPKLESRTATLPTT
;
A
#
# COMPACT_ATOMS: atom_id res chain seq x y z
N MET A 1 -30.63 -10.17 -29.81
CA MET A 1 -30.12 -9.94 -28.45
C MET A 1 -28.92 -10.86 -28.23
N GLY A 2 -27.70 -10.33 -28.31
CA GLY A 2 -26.49 -11.06 -27.93
C GLY A 2 -25.72 -10.15 -26.98
N GLY A 3 -25.59 -10.56 -25.72
CA GLY A 3 -24.97 -9.76 -24.67
C GLY A 3 -23.51 -9.45 -24.99
N LEU A 4 -23.11 -8.20 -24.78
CA LEU A 4 -21.72 -7.76 -24.89
C LEU A 4 -20.89 -8.45 -23.81
N PRO A 5 -19.73 -9.06 -24.14
CA PRO A 5 -18.83 -9.55 -23.12
C PRO A 5 -18.31 -8.36 -22.30
N GLY A 6 -18.58 -8.37 -21.00
CA GLY A 6 -18.06 -7.40 -20.05
C GLY A 6 -16.54 -7.56 -19.90
N ASN A 7 -15.78 -7.05 -20.87
CA ASN A 7 -14.33 -6.90 -20.76
C ASN A 7 -14.04 -5.60 -20.01
N SER A 8 -14.10 -5.63 -18.68
CA SER A 8 -13.45 -4.58 -17.89
C SER A 8 -11.94 -4.78 -18.03
N ASN A 9 -11.32 -4.12 -19.02
CA ASN A 9 -9.86 -4.08 -19.13
C ASN A 9 -9.32 -3.50 -17.80
N PRO A 10 -8.60 -4.28 -16.97
CA PRO A 10 -8.12 -3.82 -15.66
C PRO A 10 -7.24 -2.57 -15.80
N GLU A 11 -6.55 -2.40 -16.93
CA GLU A 11 -5.74 -1.22 -17.25
C GLU A 11 -6.56 0.07 -17.34
N ARG A 12 -7.88 -0.01 -17.55
CA ARG A 12 -8.76 1.18 -17.65
C ARG A 12 -9.35 1.61 -16.31
N ASN A 13 -9.21 0.82 -15.25
CA ASN A 13 -9.67 1.22 -13.94
C ASN A 13 -8.64 2.15 -13.27
N HIS A 14 -8.86 3.46 -13.36
CA HIS A 14 -8.02 4.47 -12.70
C HIS A 14 -7.96 4.35 -11.16
N ARG A 15 -8.86 3.60 -10.52
CA ARG A 15 -8.91 3.45 -9.06
C ARG A 15 -8.12 2.25 -8.53
N HIS A 16 -7.60 1.40 -9.41
CA HIS A 16 -7.00 0.14 -8.99
C HIS A 16 -5.73 -0.15 -9.78
N ILE A 17 -4.62 -0.26 -9.06
CA ILE A 17 -3.34 -0.68 -9.64
C ILE A 17 -3.46 -2.19 -9.96
N PRO A 18 -3.01 -2.66 -11.14
CA PRO A 18 -3.08 -4.08 -11.47
C PRO A 18 -2.37 -4.96 -10.44
N GLY A 19 -3.11 -5.93 -9.90
CA GLY A 19 -2.61 -6.81 -8.83
C GLY A 19 -2.32 -6.10 -7.51
N GLN A 20 -2.97 -4.98 -7.24
CA GLN A 20 -2.84 -4.25 -5.97
C GLN A 20 -3.01 -5.18 -4.77
N ASP A 21 -2.19 -4.96 -3.75
CA ASP A 21 -2.15 -5.75 -2.53
C ASP A 21 -1.43 -4.96 -1.44
N HIS A 22 -1.94 -5.01 -0.20
CA HIS A 22 -1.36 -4.28 0.94
C HIS A 22 -1.10 -2.77 0.68
N ILE A 23 -2.11 -2.07 0.16
CA ILE A 23 -2.00 -0.65 -0.19
C ILE A 23 -1.91 0.26 1.05
N SER A 24 -1.10 1.30 0.95
CA SER A 24 -1.12 2.45 1.85
C SER A 24 -1.08 3.75 1.04
N VAL A 25 -1.77 4.79 1.51
CA VAL A 25 -1.82 6.09 0.83
C VAL A 25 -1.52 7.20 1.83
N TRP A 26 -0.53 8.03 1.51
CA TRP A 26 -0.19 9.24 2.27
C TRP A 26 -0.63 10.46 1.49
N PHE A 27 -1.15 11.44 2.21
CA PHE A 27 -1.64 12.69 1.65
C PHE A 27 -1.09 13.85 2.47
N ASP A 28 -0.47 14.80 1.80
CA ASP A 28 -0.07 16.07 2.40
C ASP A 28 -1.21 17.08 2.24
N PRO A 29 -1.89 17.50 3.31
CA PRO A 29 -3.01 18.43 3.22
C PRO A 29 -2.59 19.85 2.82
N ALA A 30 -1.33 20.24 2.98
CA ALA A 30 -0.84 21.57 2.61
C ALA A 30 -0.63 21.69 1.10
N THR A 31 0.08 20.72 0.51
CA THR A 31 0.36 20.72 -0.93
C THR A 31 -0.70 19.99 -1.76
N LYS A 32 -1.62 19.26 -1.11
CA LYS A 32 -2.64 18.39 -1.74
C LYS A 32 -2.04 17.27 -2.59
N ARG A 33 -0.77 16.94 -2.37
CA ARG A 33 -0.07 15.85 -3.06
C ARG A 33 -0.24 14.55 -2.29
N TYR A 34 -0.12 13.44 -3.00
CA TYR A 34 -0.22 12.11 -2.43
C TYR A 34 0.87 11.18 -2.93
N LEU A 35 1.09 10.13 -2.15
CA LEU A 35 1.94 8.98 -2.45
C LEU A 35 1.12 7.71 -2.23
N ILE A 36 1.22 6.76 -3.14
CA ILE A 36 0.64 5.43 -2.97
C ILE A 36 1.80 4.44 -2.79
N VAL A 37 1.66 3.55 -1.82
CA VAL A 37 2.48 2.35 -1.66
C VAL A 37 1.62 1.14 -1.93
N ASP A 38 2.19 0.18 -2.64
CA ASP A 38 1.60 -1.12 -2.86
C ASP A 38 2.64 -2.18 -2.50
N GLU A 39 2.27 -3.17 -1.70
CA GLU A 39 3.19 -4.18 -1.15
C GLU A 39 2.79 -5.63 -1.49
N PRO A 40 2.65 -5.98 -2.79
CA PRO A 40 2.28 -7.34 -3.19
C PRO A 40 3.35 -8.37 -2.89
N TYR A 41 2.89 -9.60 -2.62
CA TYR A 41 3.76 -10.77 -2.62
C TYR A 41 4.43 -10.98 -3.98
N GLY A 42 5.66 -11.50 -3.96
CA GLY A 42 6.54 -11.59 -5.13
C GLY A 42 5.91 -12.17 -6.41
N GLU A 43 5.22 -13.31 -6.32
CA GLU A 43 4.58 -13.95 -7.49
C GLU A 43 3.52 -13.04 -8.13
N ARG A 44 2.71 -12.37 -7.31
CA ARG A 44 1.70 -11.42 -7.78
C ARG A 44 2.36 -10.19 -8.39
N ALA A 45 3.44 -9.69 -7.80
CA ALA A 45 4.19 -8.57 -8.35
C ALA A 45 4.79 -8.90 -9.72
N ASP A 46 5.39 -10.08 -9.87
CA ASP A 46 6.00 -10.54 -11.12
C ASP A 46 4.97 -10.67 -12.25
N ARG A 47 3.84 -11.34 -11.97
CA ARG A 47 2.80 -11.56 -12.96
C ARG A 47 2.20 -10.26 -13.50
N GLU A 48 2.13 -9.22 -12.67
CA GLU A 48 1.38 -7.99 -12.95
C GLU A 48 2.28 -6.81 -13.36
N GLN A 49 3.61 -7.00 -13.40
CA GLN A 49 4.59 -5.94 -13.66
C GLN A 49 4.33 -5.21 -14.99
N GLU A 50 4.14 -5.93 -16.10
CA GLU A 50 3.84 -5.32 -17.40
C GLU A 50 2.52 -4.53 -17.38
N SER A 51 1.48 -5.07 -16.74
CA SER A 51 0.19 -4.40 -16.61
C SER A 51 0.30 -3.13 -15.77
N ARG A 52 1.13 -3.12 -14.72
CA ARG A 52 1.42 -1.92 -13.90
C ARG A 52 2.12 -0.84 -14.71
N GLU A 53 3.08 -1.21 -15.54
CA GLU A 53 3.78 -0.27 -16.43
C GLU A 53 2.81 0.36 -17.45
N ARG A 54 1.96 -0.46 -18.09
CA ARG A 54 0.91 0.02 -19.00
C ARG A 54 -0.11 0.92 -18.30
N TRP A 55 -0.52 0.54 -17.08
CA TRP A 55 -1.43 1.33 -16.26
C TRP A 55 -0.81 2.70 -15.92
N CYS A 56 0.47 2.73 -15.54
CA CYS A 56 1.20 3.96 -15.26
C CYS A 56 1.23 4.89 -16.49
N ALA A 57 1.61 4.36 -17.65
CA ALA A 57 1.64 5.10 -18.90
C ALA A 57 0.24 5.62 -19.31
N TYR A 58 -0.80 4.83 -19.09
CA TYR A 58 -2.16 5.19 -19.49
C TYR A 58 -2.79 6.26 -18.57
N HIS A 59 -2.53 6.20 -17.26
CA HIS A 59 -3.16 7.10 -16.27
C HIS A 59 -2.28 8.28 -15.86
N GLY A 60 -1.06 8.42 -16.40
CA GLY A 60 -0.14 9.51 -16.04
C GLY A 60 0.42 9.35 -14.63
N TYR A 61 0.95 8.16 -14.35
CA TYR A 61 1.63 7.84 -13.10
C TYR A 61 3.05 7.38 -13.36
N SER A 62 3.89 7.66 -12.37
CA SER A 62 5.22 7.07 -12.22
C SER A 62 5.18 5.96 -11.18
N MET A 63 6.00 4.92 -11.40
CA MET A 63 6.23 3.82 -10.47
C MET A 63 7.73 3.69 -10.20
N VAL A 64 8.11 3.47 -8.94
CA VAL A 64 9.49 3.09 -8.60
C VAL A 64 9.50 2.03 -7.52
N ARG A 65 10.51 1.16 -7.56
CA ARG A 65 10.78 0.15 -6.53
C ARG A 65 12.11 0.50 -5.84
N PRO A 66 12.06 1.06 -4.62
CA PRO A 66 13.23 1.23 -3.76
C PRO A 66 13.92 -0.11 -3.42
N SER A 67 15.18 -0.05 -3.00
CA SER A 67 15.90 -1.21 -2.45
C SER A 67 15.49 -1.53 -1.02
N TRP A 68 14.88 -0.57 -0.32
CA TRP A 68 14.33 -0.80 1.02
C TRP A 68 13.13 -1.77 0.95
N PRO A 69 13.12 -2.85 1.74
CA PRO A 69 12.28 -4.02 1.45
C PRO A 69 10.79 -3.84 1.76
N GLY A 70 10.41 -2.87 2.59
CA GLY A 70 9.00 -2.53 2.85
C GLY A 70 8.60 -2.61 4.32
N MET A 71 7.31 -2.39 4.57
CA MET A 71 6.71 -2.34 5.90
C MET A 71 5.86 -3.57 6.21
N TYR A 72 5.14 -4.11 5.21
CA TYR A 72 4.09 -5.08 5.47
C TYR A 72 4.62 -6.49 5.83
N ALA A 73 5.46 -7.07 4.97
CA ALA A 73 6.06 -8.38 5.17
C ALA A 73 7.46 -8.48 4.52
N PRO A 74 8.39 -7.57 4.89
CA PRO A 74 9.68 -7.44 4.21
C PRO A 74 10.57 -8.69 4.29
N ASP A 75 10.31 -9.57 5.26
CA ASP A 75 11.01 -10.84 5.50
C ASP A 75 10.31 -12.07 4.87
N ILE A 76 9.07 -11.91 4.39
CA ILE A 76 8.25 -13.02 3.86
C ILE A 76 7.93 -12.80 2.36
N GLY A 77 8.62 -11.86 1.71
CA GLY A 77 8.62 -11.72 0.25
C GLY A 77 7.56 -10.78 -0.32
N SER A 78 7.03 -9.84 0.47
CA SER A 78 6.36 -8.67 -0.10
C SER A 78 7.37 -7.76 -0.82
N ARG A 79 6.91 -6.97 -1.78
CA ARG A 79 7.74 -6.01 -2.52
C ARG A 79 7.21 -4.60 -2.38
N PHE A 80 8.08 -3.67 -2.05
CA PHE A 80 7.71 -2.28 -1.84
C PHE A 80 7.71 -1.46 -3.13
N TYR A 81 6.54 -1.09 -3.65
CA TYR A 81 6.39 -0.21 -4.80
C TYR A 81 5.79 1.13 -4.40
N LEU A 82 6.35 2.21 -4.95
CA LEU A 82 5.77 3.55 -4.87
C LEU A 82 5.09 3.90 -6.20
N PHE A 83 3.91 4.49 -6.11
CA PHE A 83 3.18 5.08 -7.23
C PHE A 83 2.83 6.53 -6.91
N SER A 84 2.93 7.38 -7.92
CA SER A 84 2.61 8.80 -7.81
C SER A 84 2.12 9.34 -9.14
N SER A 85 1.09 10.19 -9.12
CA SER A 85 0.65 10.88 -10.34
C SER A 85 1.70 11.89 -10.78
N ASP A 86 1.96 11.94 -12.08
CA ASP A 86 2.94 12.88 -12.64
C ASP A 86 2.49 14.35 -12.49
N GLU A 87 1.18 14.60 -12.46
CA GLU A 87 0.59 15.93 -12.32
C GLU A 87 0.36 16.32 -10.84
N LYS A 88 -0.21 15.40 -10.05
CA LYS A 88 -0.75 15.70 -8.71
C LYS A 88 0.00 15.04 -7.57
N GLY A 89 0.95 14.17 -7.89
CA GLY A 89 1.69 13.40 -6.92
C GLY A 89 2.93 14.09 -6.36
N VAL A 90 3.60 13.40 -5.45
CA VAL A 90 4.94 13.75 -4.97
C VAL A 90 6.02 13.23 -5.92
N PRO A 91 7.18 13.91 -6.05
CA PRO A 91 8.28 13.38 -6.86
C PRO A 91 8.86 12.11 -6.21
N LEU A 92 8.89 11.00 -6.96
CA LEU A 92 9.32 9.71 -6.41
C LEU A 92 10.83 9.60 -6.20
N GLY A 93 11.66 10.29 -7.01
CA GLY A 93 13.11 10.20 -6.95
C GLY A 93 13.71 10.49 -5.57
N PRO A 94 13.42 11.65 -4.95
CA PRO A 94 13.89 11.96 -3.60
C PRO A 94 13.40 10.98 -2.53
N ILE A 95 12.17 10.47 -2.66
CA ILE A 95 11.59 9.51 -1.70
C ILE A 95 12.31 8.17 -1.80
N ALA A 96 12.50 7.65 -3.01
CA ALA A 96 13.25 6.42 -3.23
C ALA A 96 14.69 6.55 -2.75
N ALA A 97 15.36 7.67 -3.01
CA ALA A 97 16.71 7.92 -2.53
C ALA A 97 16.79 7.90 -0.98
N ALA A 98 15.83 8.54 -0.31
CA ALA A 98 15.75 8.53 1.15
C ALA A 98 15.48 7.12 1.71
N LEU A 99 14.58 6.36 1.08
CA LEU A 99 14.29 4.98 1.47
C LEU A 99 15.51 4.07 1.30
N ASN A 100 16.25 4.21 0.20
CA ASN A 100 17.39 3.35 -0.11
C ASN A 100 18.55 3.45 0.89
N VAL A 101 18.59 4.50 1.72
CA VAL A 101 19.60 4.69 2.78
C VAL A 101 19.09 4.36 4.18
N LEU A 102 17.82 3.96 4.33
CA LEU A 102 17.28 3.53 5.62
C LEU A 102 17.92 2.22 6.06
N PRO A 103 18.05 1.99 7.39
CA PRO A 103 18.39 0.67 7.90
C PRO A 103 17.31 -0.35 7.50
N PRO A 104 17.62 -1.66 7.57
CA PRO A 104 16.62 -2.71 7.40
C PRO A 104 15.38 -2.46 8.29
N PRO A 105 14.17 -2.76 7.81
CA PRO A 105 12.96 -2.63 8.62
C PRO A 105 13.03 -3.52 9.85
N VAL A 106 12.39 -3.08 10.93
CA VAL A 106 12.19 -3.91 12.11
C VAL A 106 11.11 -4.95 11.80
N THR A 107 11.48 -6.22 11.85
CA THR A 107 10.56 -7.35 11.66
C THR A 107 9.98 -7.80 13.00
N ALA A 108 8.91 -8.61 12.98
CA ALA A 108 8.33 -9.18 14.21
C ALA A 108 9.36 -10.05 14.97
N THR A 109 10.21 -10.77 14.24
CA THR A 109 11.27 -11.62 14.80
C THR A 109 12.39 -10.80 15.45
N GLU A 110 12.67 -9.60 14.94
CA GLU A 110 13.75 -8.72 15.40
C GLU A 110 13.26 -7.58 16.29
N TRP A 111 11.97 -7.53 16.61
CA TRP A 111 11.40 -6.48 17.45
C TRP A 111 11.83 -6.68 18.92
N PRO A 112 12.58 -5.73 19.51
CA PRO A 112 13.11 -5.88 20.87
C PRO A 112 12.10 -5.55 21.98
N GLY A 113 10.85 -5.26 21.60
CA GLY A 113 9.80 -4.83 22.53
C GLY A 113 9.00 -5.98 23.14
N GLU A 114 8.07 -5.62 24.01
CA GLU A 114 7.12 -6.54 24.62
C GLU A 114 5.69 -6.16 24.20
N SER A 115 4.86 -7.17 23.92
CA SER A 115 3.42 -6.97 23.75
C SER A 115 2.70 -7.18 25.08
N LYS A 116 1.75 -6.30 25.40
CA LYS A 116 0.83 -6.47 26.53
C LYS A 116 -0.59 -6.64 26.02
N THR A 117 -1.34 -7.55 26.63
CA THR A 117 -2.78 -7.64 26.42
C THR A 117 -3.48 -6.50 27.13
N PHE A 118 -4.40 -5.83 26.44
CA PHE A 118 -5.30 -4.90 27.10
C PHE A 118 -6.28 -5.71 27.98
N PRO A 119 -6.49 -5.33 29.25
CA PRO A 119 -7.49 -5.99 30.09
C PRO A 119 -8.86 -5.84 29.43
N LYS A 120 -9.67 -6.91 29.45
CA LYS A 120 -11.06 -6.85 29.01
C LYS A 120 -11.77 -5.77 29.82
N LEU A 121 -12.43 -4.84 29.13
CA LEU A 121 -13.29 -3.87 29.80
C LEU A 121 -14.44 -4.63 30.46
N GLU A 122 -14.45 -4.70 31.79
CA GLU A 122 -15.57 -5.31 32.51
C GLU A 122 -16.84 -4.51 32.23
N SER A 123 -17.88 -5.20 31.77
CA SER A 123 -19.18 -4.58 31.52
C SER A 123 -19.76 -4.11 32.85
N ARG A 124 -19.88 -2.79 33.05
CA ARG A 124 -20.59 -2.26 34.21
C ARG A 124 -22.07 -2.61 34.04
N THR A 125 -22.56 -3.59 34.80
CA THR A 125 -24.00 -3.83 34.95
C THR A 125 -24.58 -2.61 35.65
N ALA A 126 -25.34 -1.79 34.91
CA ALA A 126 -26.10 -0.71 35.50
C ALA A 126 -27.28 -1.31 36.27
N THR A 127 -27.21 -1.33 37.59
CA THR A 127 -28.35 -1.67 38.43
C THR A 127 -29.32 -0.49 38.41
N LEU A 128 -30.48 -0.66 37.76
CA LEU A 128 -31.57 0.31 37.83
C LEU A 128 -32.16 0.31 39.26
N PRO A 129 -32.39 1.47 39.89
CA PRO A 129 -33.02 1.53 41.20
C PRO A 129 -34.49 1.09 41.10
N THR A 130 -34.89 0.16 41.97
CA THR A 130 -36.30 -0.23 42.15
C THR A 130 -36.98 0.79 43.06
N THR A 131 -38.15 1.28 42.64
CA THR A 131 -39.00 2.25 43.36
C THR A 131 -39.69 1.61 44.57
#